data_AF-T2IH84-F1
#
_entry.id   AF-T2IH84-F1
#
_cell.length_a   1.000
_cell.length_b   1.000
_cell.length_c   1.000
_cell.angle_alpha   90.00
_cell.angle_beta   90.00
_cell.angle_gamma   90.00
#
_symmetry.space_group_name_H-M   'P 1'
#
loop_
_entity.id
_entity.type
_entity.pdbx_description
1 polymer ?
#
loop_
_entity_poly.entity_id
_entity_poly.type
_entity_poly.pdbx_seq_one_letter_code
_entity_poly.pdbx_strand_id
1 'polypeptide(L)'
;MGDDIYSRQPICELAIKQGYNFIFVALASSHKSLYEWLEFLENSGEVVKEQVRKYQKNKLLYYRYKYVNNVPLRETEPSLMVNWYEVEIYDKAKNKVIY
;
A
#
# COMPACT_ATOMS: atom_id res chain seq x y z
N MET A 1 3.14 15.51 6.05
CA MET A 1 2.53 16.63 5.28
C MET A 1 3.26 16.90 3.97
N GLY A 2 3.90 15.89 3.38
CA GLY A 2 4.54 16.00 2.06
C GLY A 2 4.56 14.67 1.32
N ASP A 3 4.61 13.57 2.07
CA ASP A 3 4.34 12.19 1.69
C ASP A 3 3.12 12.02 0.76
N ASP A 4 1.99 12.64 1.09
CA ASP A 4 0.78 12.60 0.28
C ASP A 4 0.89 13.29 -1.10
N ILE A 5 1.77 14.29 -1.21
CA ILE A 5 1.97 15.00 -2.48
C ILE A 5 2.73 14.11 -3.45
N TYR A 6 3.69 13.31 -2.96
CA TYR A 6 4.52 12.46 -3.80
C TYR A 6 3.75 11.30 -4.43
N SER A 7 2.72 10.77 -3.77
CA SER A 7 1.94 9.65 -4.31
C SER A 7 0.94 10.06 -5.40
N ARG A 8 0.79 11.36 -5.72
CA ARG A 8 -0.10 11.81 -6.82
C ARG A 8 0.52 11.52 -8.18
N GLN A 9 -0.35 11.21 -9.15
CA GLN A 9 0.02 10.81 -10.51
C GLN A 9 1.10 11.68 -11.18
N PRO A 10 1.06 13.03 -11.14
CA PRO A 10 2.10 13.84 -11.80
C PRO A 10 3.52 13.57 -11.29
N ILE A 11 3.67 13.27 -9.99
CA ILE A 11 4.98 12.96 -9.40
C ILE A 11 5.40 11.53 -9.75
N CYS A 12 4.47 10.57 -9.69
CA CYS A 12 4.73 9.20 -10.11
C CYS A 12 5.18 9.13 -11.58
N GLU A 13 4.49 9.85 -12.47
CA GLU A 13 4.85 9.96 -13.89
C GLU A 13 6.21 10.63 -14.10
N LEU A 14 6.52 11.67 -13.32
CA LEU A 14 7.82 12.33 -13.37
C LEU A 14 8.95 11.37 -12.96
N ALA A 15 8.75 10.58 -11.91
CA ALA A 15 9.72 9.57 -11.48
C ALA A 15 9.97 8.52 -12.57
N ILE A 16 8.91 7.99 -13.18
CA ILE A 16 9.00 7.04 -14.30
C ILE A 16 9.74 7.66 -15.48
N LYS A 17 9.39 8.91 -15.84
CA LYS A 17 10.04 9.64 -16.96
C LYS A 17 11.53 9.85 -16.73
N GLN A 18 11.98 9.96 -15.48
CA GLN A 18 13.39 10.07 -15.11
C GLN A 18 14.09 8.71 -14.96
N GLY A 19 13.37 7.59 -15.19
CA GLY A 19 13.92 6.23 -15.09
C GLY A 19 14.00 5.70 -13.65
N TYR A 20 13.28 6.31 -12.71
CA TYR A 20 13.25 5.86 -11.31
C TYR A 20 12.12 4.88 -11.04
N ASN A 21 12.40 3.95 -10.12
CA ASN A 21 11.37 3.21 -9.40
C ASN A 21 11.02 3.97 -8.11
N PHE A 22 9.76 3.88 -7.66
CA PHE A 22 9.30 4.60 -6.48
C PHE A 22 8.46 3.71 -5.55
N ILE A 23 8.48 4.05 -4.27
CA ILE A 23 7.53 3.58 -3.25
C ILE A 23 7.10 4.82 -2.48
N PHE A 24 5.84 5.24 -2.68
CA PHE A 24 5.27 6.41 -2.01
C PHE A 24 4.15 6.00 -1.07
N VAL A 25 3.96 6.77 0.00
CA VAL A 25 2.83 6.59 0.92
C VAL A 25 1.59 7.19 0.28
N ALA A 26 0.60 6.34 0.01
CA ALA A 26 -0.72 6.75 -0.47
C ALA A 26 -1.66 6.84 0.72
N LEU A 27 -2.13 8.05 1.05
CA LEU A 27 -3.13 8.23 2.09
C LEU A 27 -4.53 7.93 1.54
N ALA A 28 -5.32 7.14 2.27
CA ALA A 28 -6.67 6.75 1.84
C ALA A 28 -7.60 7.94 1.53
N SER A 29 -7.48 9.04 2.30
CA SER A 29 -8.26 10.25 2.07
C SER A 29 -7.93 10.96 0.74
N SER A 30 -6.74 10.75 0.21
CA SER A 30 -6.26 11.41 -1.02
C SER A 30 -6.41 10.55 -2.27
N HIS A 31 -6.49 9.22 -2.08
CA HIS A 31 -6.61 8.23 -3.15
C HIS A 31 -7.89 7.40 -2.98
N LYS A 32 -9.03 8.08 -2.79
CA LYS A 32 -10.31 7.42 -2.46
C LYS A 32 -10.67 6.30 -3.44
N SER A 33 -10.62 6.59 -4.75
CA SER A 33 -10.97 5.61 -5.79
C SER A 33 -10.02 4.40 -5.81
N LEU A 34 -8.73 4.59 -5.51
CA LEU A 34 -7.79 3.47 -5.37
C LEU A 34 -8.20 2.56 -4.22
N TYR A 35 -8.54 3.12 -3.07
CA TYR A 35 -8.93 2.34 -1.89
C TYR A 35 -10.31 1.68 -2.06
N GLU A 36 -11.24 2.30 -2.76
CA GLU A 36 -12.51 1.66 -3.17
C GLU A 36 -12.26 0.46 -4.09
N TRP A 37 -11.31 0.58 -5.02
CA TRP A 37 -10.88 -0.54 -5.87
C TRP A 37 -10.24 -1.67 -5.06
N LEU A 38 -9.37 -1.34 -4.11
CA LEU A 38 -8.75 -2.32 -3.21
C LEU A 38 -9.78 -3.03 -2.33
N GLU A 39 -10.79 -2.32 -1.83
CA GLU A 39 -11.89 -2.93 -1.06
C GLU A 39 -12.70 -3.90 -1.92
N PHE A 40 -12.99 -3.53 -3.17
CA PHE A 40 -13.64 -4.43 -4.13
C PHE A 40 -12.81 -5.71 -4.35
N LEU A 41 -11.50 -5.56 -4.60
CA LEU A 41 -10.59 -6.70 -4.79
C LEU A 41 -10.41 -7.53 -3.52
N GLU A 42 -10.47 -6.90 -2.34
CA GLU A 42 -10.39 -7.61 -1.06
C GLU A 42 -11.62 -8.49 -0.86
N ASN A 43 -12.80 -8.01 -1.26
CA ASN A 43 -14.06 -8.74 -1.21
C ASN A 43 -14.16 -9.85 -2.27
N SER A 44 -13.53 -9.69 -3.44
CA SER A 44 -13.45 -10.74 -4.47
C SER A 44 -12.39 -11.80 -4.17
N GLY A 45 -11.51 -11.56 -3.19
CA GLY A 45 -10.42 -12.47 -2.82
C GLY A 45 -9.18 -12.37 -3.71
N GLU A 46 -9.07 -11.30 -4.50
CA GLU A 46 -7.96 -11.06 -5.43
C GLU A 46 -6.75 -10.38 -4.76
N VAL A 47 -6.92 -9.85 -3.55
CA VAL A 47 -5.81 -9.33 -2.75
C VAL A 47 -4.99 -10.48 -2.18
N VAL A 48 -3.70 -10.51 -2.50
CA VAL A 48 -2.78 -11.48 -1.91
C VAL A 48 -2.48 -11.08 -0.47
N LYS A 49 -2.62 -12.03 0.45
CA LYS A 49 -2.38 -11.85 1.89
C LYS A 49 -1.35 -12.85 2.38
N GLU A 50 -0.27 -12.35 2.97
CA GLU A 50 0.76 -13.19 3.58
C GLU A 50 0.99 -12.80 5.03
N GLN A 51 1.34 -13.79 5.87
CA GLN A 51 1.68 -13.53 7.26
C GLN A 51 2.97 -14.23 7.64
N VAL A 52 3.91 -13.47 8.18
CA VAL A 52 5.22 -13.96 8.63
C VAL A 52 5.40 -13.67 10.12
N ARG A 53 5.94 -14.65 10.85
CA ARG A 53 6.29 -14.52 12.26
C ARG A 53 7.79 -14.21 12.37
N LYS A 54 8.14 -13.16 13.11
CA LYS A 54 9.55 -12.78 13.34
C LYS A 54 9.80 -12.55 14.82
N TYR A 55 10.85 -13.17 15.34
CA TYR A 55 11.38 -12.85 16.67
C TYR A 55 12.36 -11.68 16.55
N GLN A 56 12.06 -10.57 17.25
CA GLN A 56 12.91 -9.38 17.29
C GLN A 56 12.94 -8.79 18.70
N LYS A 57 14.14 -8.49 19.21
CA LYS A 57 14.33 -7.82 20.52
C LYS A 57 13.53 -8.49 21.65
N ASN A 58 13.60 -9.81 21.76
CA ASN A 58 12.83 -10.65 22.71
C ASN A 58 11.30 -10.57 22.57
N LYS A 59 10.78 -10.14 21.41
CA LYS A 59 9.35 -10.12 21.12
C LYS A 59 9.02 -10.94 19.88
N LEU A 60 7.90 -11.63 19.91
CA LEU A 60 7.32 -12.28 18.75
C LEU A 60 6.38 -11.29 18.04
N LEU A 61 6.77 -10.87 16.83
CA LEU A 61 6.00 -9.96 15.98
C LEU A 61 5.39 -10.71 14.80
N TYR A 62 4.22 -10.27 14.39
CA TYR A 62 3.50 -10.77 13.23
C TYR A 62 3.48 -9.69 12.17
N TYR A 63 4.04 -9.99 11.00
CA TYR A 63 4.01 -9.13 9.83
C TYR A 63 2.89 -9.64 8.93
N ARG A 64 1.90 -8.79 8.65
CA ARG A 64 0.81 -9.06 7.72
C ARG A 64 1.04 -8.20 6.49
N TYR A 65 1.18 -8.87 5.35
CA TYR A 65 1.41 -8.23 4.06
C TYR A 65 0.18 -8.37 3.20
N LYS A 66 -0.21 -7.28 2.54
CA LYS A 66 -1.21 -7.29 1.47
C LYS A 66 -0.63 -6.66 0.23
N TYR A 67 -0.92 -7.21 -0.94
CA TYR A 67 -0.53 -6.56 -2.19
C TYR A 67 -1.47 -6.88 -3.34
N VAL A 68 -1.50 -5.95 -4.28
CA VAL A 68 -2.21 -6.06 -5.57
C VAL A 68 -1.35 -5.38 -6.63
N ASN A 69 -1.26 -6.00 -7.79
CA ASN A 69 -0.56 -5.42 -8.93
C ASN A 69 -1.56 -4.82 -9.92
N ASN A 70 -1.11 -3.80 -10.65
CA ASN A 70 -1.83 -3.22 -11.78
C ASN A 70 -3.24 -2.68 -11.40
N VAL A 71 -3.28 -1.76 -10.44
CA VAL A 71 -4.48 -1.03 -10.03
C VAL A 71 -4.41 0.45 -10.44
N PRO A 72 -5.53 1.09 -10.80
CA PRO A 72 -5.54 2.49 -11.19
C PRO A 72 -5.25 3.39 -9.98
N LEU A 73 -4.30 4.32 -10.12
CA LEU A 73 -3.97 5.28 -9.05
C LEU A 73 -5.10 6.28 -8.78
N ARG A 74 -5.88 6.62 -9.80
CA ARG A 74 -7.05 7.51 -9.73
C ARG A 74 -8.16 7.05 -10.68
N GLU A 75 -9.36 7.58 -10.49
CA GLU A 75 -10.51 7.29 -11.36
C GLU A 75 -10.47 8.04 -12.70
N THR A 76 -9.93 9.27 -12.73
CA THR A 76 -9.93 10.09 -13.95
C THR A 76 -8.88 9.63 -14.96
N GLU A 77 -9.32 9.34 -16.18
CA GLU A 77 -8.43 9.02 -17.30
C GLU A 77 -7.65 10.26 -17.80
N PRO A 78 -6.37 10.10 -18.20
CA PRO A 78 -5.59 8.86 -18.15
C PRO A 78 -5.18 8.52 -16.70
N SER A 79 -5.33 7.26 -16.30
CA SER A 79 -4.90 6.80 -14.97
C SER A 79 -3.60 6.00 -15.02
N LEU A 80 -2.66 6.31 -14.13
CA LEU A 80 -1.43 5.53 -14.01
C LEU A 80 -1.73 4.22 -13.28
N MET A 81 -1.41 3.09 -13.92
CA MET A 81 -1.49 1.77 -13.30
C MET A 81 -0.28 1.55 -12.39
N VAL A 82 -0.52 1.22 -11.12
CA VAL A 82 0.51 1.05 -10.09
C VAL A 82 0.35 -0.29 -9.38
N ASN A 83 1.41 -0.69 -8.67
CA ASN A 83 1.33 -1.79 -7.71
C ASN A 83 1.08 -1.19 -6.32
N TRP A 84 0.15 -1.78 -5.58
CA TRP A 84 -0.16 -1.40 -4.21
C TRP A 84 0.32 -2.47 -3.24
N TYR A 85 0.85 -2.01 -2.10
CA TYR A 85 1.36 -2.87 -1.05
C TYR A 85 1.08 -2.23 0.31
N GLU A 86 0.69 -3.06 1.28
CA GLU A 86 0.51 -2.69 2.67
C GLU A 86 1.24 -3.69 3.57
N VAL A 87 1.84 -3.16 4.63
CA VAL A 87 2.43 -3.94 5.70
C VAL A 87 1.86 -3.46 7.02
N GLU A 88 1.36 -4.42 7.79
CA GLU A 88 0.95 -4.20 9.17
C GLU A 88 1.81 -5.06 10.11
N ILE A 89 2.32 -4.47 11.17
CA ILE A 89 3.13 -5.14 12.20
C ILE A 89 2.31 -5.21 13.49
N TYR A 90 2.02 -6.42 13.93
CA TYR A 90 1.22 -6.69 15.12
C TYR A 90 2.05 -7.34 16.24
N ASP A 91 1.96 -6.77 17.44
CA ASP A 91 2.49 -7.35 18.69
C ASP A 91 1.40 -8.15 19.38
N LYS A 92 1.52 -9.48 19.35
CA LYS A 92 0.55 -10.38 19.99
C LYS A 92 0.59 -10.28 21.52
N ALA A 93 1.75 -10.03 22.11
CA ALA A 93 1.86 -9.94 23.58
C ALA A 93 1.14 -8.71 24.13
N LYS A 94 1.09 -7.62 23.34
CA LYS A 94 0.39 -6.38 23.71
C LYS A 94 -1.01 -6.26 23.09
N ASN A 95 -1.40 -7.22 22.27
CA ASN A 95 -2.61 -7.18 21.45
C ASN A 95 -2.77 -5.85 20.68
N LYS A 96 -1.70 -5.37 20.04
CA LYS A 96 -1.66 -4.03 19.45
C LYS A 96 -0.95 -4.01 18.09
N VAL A 97 -1.51 -3.27 17.13
CA VAL A 97 -0.83 -2.88 15.88
C VAL A 97 0.21 -1.80 16.18
N ILE A 98 1.46 -2.05 15.77
CA ILE A 98 2.59 -1.16 15.99
C ILE A 98 2.75 -0.19 14.80
N TYR A 99 2.63 -0.73 13.59
CA TYR A 99 2.81 -0.03 12.31
C TYR A 99 1.85 -0.60 11.28
#